data_AF-A0AAD3DDR4-F1
#
_entry.id   AF-A0AAD3DDR4-F1
#
_cell.length_a   1.000
_cell.length_b   1.000
_cell.length_c   1.000
_cell.angle_alpha   90.00
_cell.angle_beta   90.00
_cell.angle_gamma   90.00
#
_symmetry.space_group_name_H-M   'P 1'
#
loop_
_entity.id
_entity.type
_entity.pdbx_description
1 polymer ?
#
loop_
_entity_poly.entity_id
_entity_poly.type
_entity_poly.pdbx_seq_one_letter_code
_entity_poly.pdbx_strand_id
1 'polypeptide(L)'
;MAGSLPFSWPSRTLQPPTLTMDADGVFKQPQPKPKPSMIAQHMAGLRTDEEFYGYLHENKAHTAVVQFGASWCTKCAEFFPTWYKLSKEYTQLKYAVAQVDTLKEAVKGVKYSPTFHFYRNGKLVDRVLGKEPQRLADHLWLHSD
;
A
#
# COMPACT_ATOMS: atom_id res chain seq x y z
N MET A 1 22.44 -3.85 21.88
CA MET A 1 21.47 -4.91 21.54
C MET A 1 20.25 -4.23 20.94
N ALA A 2 20.12 -4.22 19.62
CA ALA A 2 18.98 -3.60 18.94
C ALA A 2 17.83 -4.62 18.86
N GLY A 3 16.72 -4.31 19.49
CA GLY A 3 15.54 -5.18 19.55
C GLY A 3 14.97 -5.44 18.15
N SER A 4 14.70 -6.71 17.86
CA SER A 4 14.02 -7.16 16.65
C SER A 4 12.65 -6.50 16.54
N LEU A 5 12.45 -5.68 15.50
CA LEU A 5 11.14 -5.13 15.16
C LEU A 5 10.23 -6.27 14.63
N PRO A 6 8.95 -6.34 15.06
CA PRO A 6 8.03 -7.43 14.70
C PRO A 6 7.44 -7.29 13.28
N PHE A 7 8.06 -6.48 12.41
CA PHE A 7 7.53 -6.16 11.09
C PHE A 7 8.46 -6.68 9.99
N SER A 8 7.99 -7.68 9.22
CA SER A 8 8.70 -8.24 8.08
C SER A 8 8.12 -7.70 6.78
N TRP A 9 8.64 -6.58 6.30
CA TRP A 9 8.59 -6.35 4.86
C TRP A 9 9.55 -7.33 4.18
N PRO A 10 9.30 -7.80 2.95
CA PRO A 10 10.23 -8.72 2.31
C PRO A 10 11.44 -7.90 1.88
N SER A 11 12.38 -7.74 2.81
CA SER A 11 13.74 -7.31 2.55
C SER A 11 14.38 -8.37 1.66
N ARG A 12 14.10 -8.28 0.36
CA ARG A 12 14.83 -9.02 -0.65
C ARG A 12 15.84 -8.02 -1.19
N THR A 13 17.11 -8.41 -1.12
CA THR A 13 18.18 -7.83 -1.93
C THR A 13 17.62 -7.56 -3.32
N LEU A 14 17.83 -6.34 -3.82
CA LEU A 14 17.55 -5.98 -5.21
C LEU A 14 18.48 -6.82 -6.10
N GLN A 15 18.15 -8.09 -6.28
CA GLN A 15 18.67 -8.86 -7.39
C GLN A 15 17.95 -8.31 -8.62
N PRO A 16 18.68 -7.78 -9.61
CA PRO A 16 18.07 -7.51 -10.91
C PRO A 16 17.37 -8.79 -11.36
N PRO A 17 16.23 -8.71 -12.07
CA PRO A 17 15.54 -9.90 -12.54
C PRO A 17 16.57 -10.74 -13.31
N THR A 18 16.86 -11.95 -12.82
CA THR A 18 17.59 -12.92 -13.62
C THR A 18 16.71 -13.20 -14.83
N LEU A 19 17.07 -12.58 -15.96
CA LEU A 19 16.47 -12.80 -17.27
C LEU A 19 16.71 -14.26 -17.66
N THR A 20 15.84 -15.16 -17.20
CA THR A 20 15.79 -16.50 -17.76
C THR A 20 14.74 -16.48 -18.85
N MET A 21 15.19 -16.50 -20.11
CA MET A 21 14.34 -16.81 -21.26
C MET A 21 13.88 -18.26 -21.13
N ASP A 22 12.59 -18.51 -21.32
CA ASP A 22 12.09 -19.87 -21.50
C ASP A 22 12.49 -20.39 -22.89
N ALA A 23 12.46 -21.72 -23.09
CA ALA A 23 12.83 -22.37 -24.34
C ALA A 23 12.05 -21.87 -25.58
N ASP A 24 10.90 -21.24 -25.38
CA ASP A 24 10.02 -20.70 -26.42
C ASP A 24 10.30 -19.21 -26.74
N GLY A 25 11.35 -18.60 -26.16
CA GLY A 25 11.73 -17.21 -26.45
C GLY A 25 10.76 -16.14 -25.89
N VAL A 26 9.83 -16.54 -25.02
CA VAL A 26 8.84 -15.64 -24.42
C VAL A 26 9.39 -15.03 -23.12
N PHE A 27 9.34 -13.69 -23.02
CA PHE A 27 9.61 -12.97 -21.78
C PHE A 27 8.50 -13.24 -20.76
N LYS A 28 8.71 -14.15 -19.81
CA LYS A 28 7.81 -14.26 -18.65
C LYS A 28 8.10 -13.14 -17.66
N GLN A 29 7.13 -12.25 -17.50
CA GLN A 29 7.13 -11.33 -16.35
C GLN A 29 7.19 -12.15 -15.05
N PRO A 30 7.97 -11.72 -14.05
CA PRO A 30 8.06 -12.42 -12.77
C PRO A 30 6.66 -12.55 -12.17
N GLN A 31 6.20 -13.78 -11.99
CA GLN A 31 4.93 -14.06 -11.33
C GLN A 31 4.99 -13.48 -9.90
N PRO A 32 4.05 -12.60 -9.50
CA PRO A 32 4.04 -12.04 -8.15
C PRO A 32 3.89 -13.17 -7.14
N LYS A 33 4.87 -13.30 -6.24
CA LYS A 33 4.89 -14.36 -5.22
C LYS A 33 3.63 -14.27 -4.34
N PRO A 34 2.95 -15.40 -4.05
CA PRO A 34 1.83 -15.40 -3.13
C PRO A 34 2.36 -15.10 -1.72
N LYS A 35 1.86 -14.03 -1.11
CA LYS A 35 2.20 -13.58 0.26
C LYS A 35 0.95 -13.00 0.93
N PRO A 36 0.88 -12.98 2.27
CA PRO A 36 -0.37 -12.83 3.02
C PRO A 36 -1.19 -11.61 2.60
N SER A 37 -2.52 -11.71 2.68
CA SER A 37 -3.45 -10.59 2.42
C SER A 37 -3.30 -9.45 3.42
N MET A 38 -2.58 -9.67 4.54
CA MET A 38 -2.36 -8.69 5.59
C MET A 38 -0.90 -8.24 5.60
N ILE A 39 -0.69 -6.92 5.56
CA ILE A 39 0.65 -6.33 5.65
C ILE A 39 1.03 -6.14 7.12
N ALA A 40 0.05 -5.84 7.97
CA ALA A 40 0.12 -5.88 9.43
C ALA A 40 -1.25 -6.29 9.99
N GLN A 41 -1.34 -6.61 11.29
CA GLN A 41 -2.60 -7.01 11.95
C GLN A 41 -3.78 -6.07 11.66
N HIS A 42 -3.54 -4.76 11.51
CA HIS A 42 -4.57 -3.74 11.26
C HIS A 42 -4.51 -3.09 9.87
N MET A 43 -3.66 -3.60 8.96
CA MET A 43 -3.52 -3.05 7.60
C MET A 43 -3.68 -4.12 6.51
N ALA A 44 -4.66 -3.90 5.63
CA ALA A 44 -4.93 -4.80 4.51
C ALA A 44 -3.92 -4.59 3.37
N GLY A 45 -3.60 -5.67 2.64
CA GLY A 45 -2.87 -5.64 1.38
C GLY A 45 -3.82 -5.95 0.23
N LEU A 46 -4.04 -4.98 -0.65
CA LEU A 46 -4.98 -5.06 -1.76
C LEU A 46 -4.21 -5.29 -3.06
N ARG A 47 -4.57 -6.35 -3.79
CA ARG A 47 -3.90 -6.77 -5.03
C ARG A 47 -4.83 -6.82 -6.22
N THR A 48 -6.12 -7.04 -6.04
CA THR A 48 -7.09 -7.01 -7.14
C THR A 48 -8.10 -5.87 -6.97
N ASP A 49 -8.71 -5.44 -8.07
CA ASP A 49 -9.73 -4.40 -8.03
C ASP A 49 -10.94 -4.86 -7.19
N GLU A 50 -11.28 -6.15 -7.21
CA GLU A 50 -12.34 -6.73 -6.37
C GLU A 50 -12.00 -6.62 -4.88
N GLU A 51 -10.77 -6.95 -4.48
CA GLU A 51 -10.31 -6.78 -3.08
C GLU A 51 -10.37 -5.29 -2.68
N PHE A 52 -9.96 -4.40 -3.58
CA PHE A 52 -9.97 -2.97 -3.32
C PHE A 52 -11.39 -2.43 -3.10
N TYR A 53 -12.32 -2.70 -4.04
CA TYR A 53 -13.70 -2.22 -3.91
C TYR A 53 -14.47 -2.95 -2.80
N GLY A 54 -14.17 -4.23 -2.55
CA GLY A 54 -14.68 -5.00 -1.42
C GLY A 54 -14.26 -4.38 -0.09
N TYR A 55 -12.98 -4.04 0.06
CA TYR A 55 -12.46 -3.37 1.24
C TYR A 55 -13.14 -2.01 1.49
N LEU A 56 -13.33 -1.20 0.44
CA LEU A 56 -14.05 0.06 0.55
C LEU A 56 -15.52 -0.15 0.93
N HIS A 57 -16.15 -1.22 0.44
CA HIS A 57 -17.53 -1.57 0.76
C HIS A 57 -17.69 -1.98 2.23
N GLU A 58 -16.82 -2.85 2.73
CA GLU A 58 -16.82 -3.33 4.11
C GLU A 58 -16.53 -2.22 5.11
N ASN A 59 -15.70 -1.25 4.74
CA ASN A 59 -15.28 -0.16 5.60
C ASN A 59 -16.08 1.14 5.36
N LYS A 60 -17.25 1.10 4.71
CA LYS A 60 -18.08 2.29 4.42
C LYS A 60 -18.37 3.16 5.63
N ALA A 61 -18.52 2.56 6.82
CA ALA A 61 -18.82 3.27 8.06
C ALA A 61 -17.63 4.09 8.61
N HIS A 62 -16.44 3.90 8.08
CA HIS A 62 -15.22 4.57 8.51
C HIS A 62 -14.52 5.27 7.33
N THR A 63 -13.60 6.18 7.62
CA THR A 63 -12.70 6.70 6.58
C THR A 63 -11.56 5.70 6.36
N ALA A 64 -11.42 5.24 5.12
CA ALA A 64 -10.37 4.33 4.69
C ALA A 64 -9.22 5.10 4.02
N VAL A 65 -8.00 4.85 4.44
CA VAL A 65 -6.78 5.45 3.89
C VAL A 65 -5.95 4.37 3.21
N VAL A 66 -5.80 4.52 1.91
CA VAL A 66 -5.13 3.54 1.06
C VAL A 66 -3.83 4.12 0.53
N GLN A 67 -2.72 3.47 0.85
CA GLN A 67 -1.41 3.76 0.25
C GLN A 67 -1.28 2.99 -1.06
N PHE A 68 -1.19 3.69 -2.18
CA PHE A 68 -0.79 3.13 -3.45
C PHE A 68 0.74 3.06 -3.55
N GLY A 69 1.27 1.84 -3.65
CA GLY A 69 2.70 1.60 -3.70
C GLY A 69 3.05 0.23 -4.29
N ALA A 70 4.35 -0.09 -4.29
CA ALA A 70 4.85 -1.38 -4.75
C ALA A 70 6.06 -1.81 -3.92
N SER A 71 6.36 -3.11 -3.95
CA SER A 71 7.51 -3.68 -3.23
C SER A 71 8.88 -3.27 -3.78
N TRP A 72 8.95 -2.90 -5.07
CA TRP A 72 10.17 -2.39 -5.71
C TRP A 72 10.36 -0.88 -5.54
N CYS A 73 9.35 -0.17 -5.01
CA CYS A 73 9.39 1.27 -4.81
C CYS A 73 10.23 1.60 -3.56
N THR A 74 11.48 2.02 -3.73
CA THR A 74 12.37 2.39 -2.62
C THR A 74 11.80 3.50 -1.74
N LYS A 75 11.09 4.47 -2.32
CA LYS A 75 10.48 5.56 -1.54
C LYS A 75 9.30 5.10 -0.70
N CYS A 76 8.57 4.10 -1.17
CA CYS A 76 7.58 3.39 -0.39
C CYS A 76 8.30 2.64 0.75
N ALA A 77 9.39 1.93 0.41
CA ALA A 77 10.26 1.20 1.33
C ALA A 77 10.72 2.03 2.54
N GLU A 78 11.25 3.22 2.25
CA GLU A 78 11.75 4.16 3.25
C GLU A 78 10.64 4.74 4.14
N PHE A 79 9.45 4.99 3.58
CA PHE A 79 8.38 5.73 4.26
C PHE A 79 7.44 4.84 5.07
N PHE A 80 7.38 3.55 4.77
CA PHE A 80 6.45 2.64 5.43
C PHE A 80 6.56 2.59 6.96
N PRO A 81 7.74 2.67 7.62
CA PRO A 81 7.81 2.74 9.08
C PRO A 81 7.04 3.93 9.64
N THR A 82 7.12 5.09 8.98
CA THR A 82 6.32 6.28 9.32
C THR A 82 4.84 6.03 9.11
N TRP A 83 4.47 5.45 7.96
CA TRP A 83 3.08 5.11 7.65
C TRP A 83 2.47 4.17 8.69
N TYR A 84 3.21 3.12 9.06
CA TYR A 84 2.81 2.14 10.06
C TYR A 84 2.70 2.74 11.48
N LYS A 85 3.55 3.71 11.81
CA LYS A 85 3.46 4.42 13.08
C LYS A 85 2.18 5.27 13.13
N LEU A 86 1.94 6.07 12.09
CA LEU A 86 0.74 6.91 11.98
C LEU A 86 -0.55 6.08 12.02
N SER A 87 -0.56 4.90 11.38
CA SER A 87 -1.74 4.04 11.40
C SER A 87 -2.09 3.45 12.78
N LYS A 88 -1.14 3.47 13.73
CA LYS A 88 -1.40 3.12 15.13
C LYS A 88 -1.82 4.31 15.97
N GLU A 89 -1.49 5.52 15.57
CA GLU A 89 -1.88 6.75 16.28
C GLU A 89 -3.34 7.10 15.97
N TYR A 90 -3.77 6.94 14.73
CA TYR A 90 -5.14 7.24 14.29
C TYR A 90 -5.93 5.94 14.04
N THR A 91 -6.29 5.23 15.11
CA THR A 91 -6.93 3.89 15.06
C THR A 91 -8.40 3.87 14.60
N GLN A 92 -9.06 5.02 14.57
CA GLN A 92 -10.42 5.19 14.06
C GLN A 92 -10.52 5.06 12.54
N LEU A 93 -9.38 5.26 11.85
CA LEU A 93 -9.27 5.12 10.40
C LEU A 93 -8.98 3.66 10.02
N LYS A 94 -9.29 3.31 8.78
CA LYS A 94 -9.02 1.99 8.21
C LYS A 94 -7.87 2.09 7.24
N TYR A 95 -6.90 1.17 7.34
CA TYR A 95 -5.65 1.27 6.59
C TYR A 95 -5.46 0.12 5.60
N ALA A 96 -5.01 0.46 4.41
CA ALA A 96 -4.62 -0.52 3.41
C ALA A 96 -3.43 -0.06 2.58
N VAL A 97 -2.75 -1.01 1.94
CA VAL A 97 -1.79 -0.74 0.86
C VAL A 97 -2.26 -1.44 -0.40
N ALA A 98 -2.43 -0.68 -1.46
CA ALA A 98 -2.81 -1.12 -2.78
C ALA A 98 -1.56 -1.29 -3.66
N GLN A 99 -1.38 -2.48 -4.22
CA GLN A 99 -0.24 -2.82 -5.10
C GLN A 99 -0.46 -2.29 -6.52
N VAL A 100 0.31 -1.26 -6.89
CA VAL A 100 0.12 -0.58 -8.19
C VAL A 100 0.38 -1.46 -9.41
N ASP A 101 1.11 -2.57 -9.26
CA ASP A 101 1.44 -3.48 -10.36
C ASP A 101 0.29 -4.43 -10.73
N THR A 102 -0.63 -4.69 -9.80
CA THR A 102 -1.63 -5.76 -9.95
C THR A 102 -3.06 -5.23 -10.11
N LEU A 103 -3.33 -4.03 -9.60
CA LEU A 103 -4.60 -3.31 -9.77
C LEU A 103 -4.65 -2.65 -11.15
N LYS A 104 -5.83 -2.57 -11.77
CA LYS A 104 -6.02 -1.94 -13.09
C LYS A 104 -6.92 -0.71 -13.02
N GLU A 105 -8.07 -0.83 -12.37
CA GLU A 105 -9.07 0.23 -12.34
C GLU A 105 -8.80 1.20 -11.19
N ALA A 106 -8.54 0.70 -9.99
CA ALA A 106 -8.32 1.50 -8.78
C ALA A 106 -7.06 2.37 -8.85
N VAL A 107 -6.08 2.01 -9.68
CA VAL A 107 -4.83 2.77 -9.88
C VAL A 107 -4.97 3.87 -10.93
N LYS A 108 -6.09 3.96 -11.64
CA LYS A 108 -6.31 5.02 -12.64
C LYS A 108 -6.24 6.39 -11.96
N GLY A 109 -5.28 7.20 -12.37
CA GLY A 109 -5.03 8.53 -11.80
C GLY A 109 -3.94 8.58 -10.73
N VAL A 110 -3.43 7.42 -10.28
CA VAL A 110 -2.21 7.35 -9.46
C VAL A 110 -1.00 7.54 -10.37
N LYS A 111 -0.37 8.71 -10.28
CA LYS A 111 0.79 9.07 -11.13
C LYS A 111 2.14 8.77 -10.50
N TYR A 112 2.19 8.70 -9.16
CA TYR A 112 3.45 8.60 -8.40
C TYR A 112 3.22 7.72 -7.17
N SER A 113 4.26 7.04 -6.69
CA SER A 113 4.23 6.26 -5.45
C SER A 113 5.32 6.73 -4.47
N PRO A 114 5.05 6.75 -3.14
CA PRO A 114 3.74 6.47 -2.53
C PRO A 114 2.74 7.61 -2.79
N THR A 115 1.48 7.24 -2.94
CA THR A 115 0.33 8.16 -2.93
C THR A 115 -0.70 7.63 -1.94
N PHE A 116 -1.27 8.50 -1.13
CA PHE A 116 -2.30 8.17 -0.16
C PHE A 116 -3.64 8.72 -0.62
N HIS A 117 -4.66 7.89 -0.59
CA HIS A 117 -6.03 8.26 -0.94
C HIS A 117 -6.95 8.01 0.24
N PHE A 118 -7.81 8.96 0.51
CA PHE A 118 -8.78 8.91 1.60
C PHE A 118 -10.16 8.67 1.00
N TYR A 119 -10.84 7.64 1.48
CA TYR A 119 -12.15 7.24 1.02
C TYR A 119 -13.16 7.31 2.16
N ARG A 120 -14.27 7.99 1.93
CA ARG A 120 -15.41 8.05 2.86
C ARG A 120 -16.67 7.63 2.12
N ASN A 121 -17.43 6.69 2.67
CA ASN A 121 -18.58 6.06 1.98
C ASN A 121 -18.22 5.51 0.58
N GLY A 122 -17.00 4.97 0.43
CA GLY A 122 -16.49 4.45 -0.85
C GLY A 122 -16.15 5.50 -1.90
N LYS A 123 -16.21 6.80 -1.58
CA LYS A 123 -15.85 7.90 -2.48
C LYS A 123 -14.51 8.51 -2.07
N LEU A 124 -13.67 8.82 -3.06
CA LEU A 124 -12.41 9.54 -2.84
C LEU A 124 -12.73 10.96 -2.36
N VAL A 125 -12.25 11.32 -1.17
CA VAL A 125 -12.47 12.65 -0.56
C VAL A 125 -11.19 13.46 -0.43
N ASP A 126 -10.02 12.81 -0.42
CA ASP A 126 -8.74 13.49 -0.25
C ASP A 126 -7.57 12.66 -0.80
N ARG A 127 -6.44 13.32 -1.05
CA ARG A 127 -5.21 12.70 -1.53
C ARG A 127 -3.96 13.42 -1.02
N VAL A 128 -2.96 12.64 -0.62
CA VAL A 128 -1.62 13.12 -0.31
C VAL A 128 -0.63 12.44 -1.24
N LEU A 129 0.21 13.23 -1.90
CA LEU A 129 1.24 12.73 -2.82
C LEU A 129 2.59 12.74 -2.14
N GLY A 130 3.38 11.69 -2.38
CA GLY A 130 4.75 11.60 -1.90
C GLY A 130 4.87 11.12 -0.45
N LYS A 131 6.04 11.36 0.12
CA LYS A 131 6.51 10.73 1.37
C LYS A 131 6.82 11.73 2.49
N GLU A 132 6.03 12.79 2.59
CA GLU A 132 6.21 13.82 3.61
C GLU A 132 5.41 13.45 4.89
N PRO A 133 6.08 13.20 6.04
CA PRO A 133 5.40 12.74 7.26
C PRO A 133 4.35 13.70 7.79
N GLN A 134 4.72 14.99 7.93
CA GLN A 134 3.85 15.99 8.55
C GLN A 134 2.57 16.18 7.74
N ARG A 135 2.73 16.33 6.42
CA ARG A 135 1.60 16.46 5.50
C ARG A 135 0.65 15.26 5.60
N LEU A 136 1.16 14.05 5.69
CA LEU A 136 0.29 12.88 5.86
C LEU A 136 -0.42 12.91 7.22
N ALA A 137 0.28 13.28 8.30
CA ALA A 137 -0.30 13.38 9.63
C ALA A 137 -1.41 14.43 9.72
N ASP A 138 -1.23 15.60 9.10
CA ASP A 138 -2.24 16.68 9.09
C ASP A 138 -3.54 16.22 8.43
N HIS A 139 -3.43 15.51 7.30
CA HIS A 139 -4.59 14.95 6.61
C HIS A 139 -5.21 13.77 7.39
N LEU A 140 -4.41 12.93 8.04
CA LEU A 140 -4.95 11.88 8.92
C LEU A 140 -5.78 12.50 10.05
N TRP A 141 -5.23 13.52 10.72
CA TRP A 141 -5.93 14.25 11.76
C TRP A 141 -7.27 14.82 11.27
N LEU A 142 -7.28 15.49 10.11
CA LEU A 142 -8.49 16.07 9.51
C LEU A 142 -9.59 15.03 9.24
N HIS A 143 -9.22 13.78 8.93
CA HIS A 143 -10.18 12.73 8.60
C HIS A 143 -10.51 11.81 9.76
N SER A 144 -9.92 12.03 10.93
CA SER A 144 -9.95 11.16 12.10
C SER A 144 -11.12 11.41 13.07
N ASP A 145 -12.16 12.12 12.60
CA ASP A 145 -13.40 12.34 13.35
C ASP A 145 -14.29 11.09 13.48
#